data_AF-A0A7J5ALS8-F1
#
_entry.id   AF-A0A7J5ALS8-F1
#
_cell.length_a   1.000
_cell.length_b   1.000
_cell.length_c   1.000
_cell.angle_alpha   90.00
_cell.angle_beta   90.00
_cell.angle_gamma   90.00
#
_symmetry.space_group_name_H-M   'P 1'
#
loop_
_entity.id
_entity.type
_entity.pdbx_description
1 polymer ?
#
loop_
_entity_poly.entity_id
_entity_poly.type
_entity_poly.pdbx_seq_one_letter_code
_entity_poly.pdbx_strand_id
1 'polypeptide(L)'
;MEWYRKKSWSEKDKEEFFNRLKRARKYNRAQYLKIQAIELIETNNLKLLDIAESLLNKMLNEYSEEKSQISSALNSLGDIYLKQNEIEKAIEFYRKSIDFEKNFPNVKTQSYLEYSELIIKNNKLEEFDFVETIILERFDDIIFPIEKYKTASILSIVYEKKGLKESSTKYAEIAEQNANKETSGLRYHQHLGLVNKRINWLDRLVKRK
;
A
#
# COMPACT_ATOMS: atom_id res chain seq x y z
N MET A 1 4.72 23.12 -12.65
CA MET A 1 4.20 22.10 -11.73
C MET A 1 2.71 22.32 -11.58
N GLU A 2 1.89 21.26 -11.60
CA GLU A 2 0.44 21.39 -11.42
C GLU A 2 0.12 21.95 -10.02
N TRP A 3 -0.95 22.73 -9.88
CA TRP A 3 -1.27 23.45 -8.64
C TRP A 3 -1.66 22.54 -7.46
N TYR A 4 -1.98 21.28 -7.74
CA TYR A 4 -2.32 20.23 -6.77
C TYR A 4 -1.19 19.19 -6.58
N ARG A 5 0.05 19.54 -6.96
CA ARG A 5 1.24 18.70 -6.79
C ARG A 5 2.38 19.40 -6.07
N LYS A 6 2.07 20.27 -5.11
CA LYS A 6 3.10 21.00 -4.36
C LYS A 6 3.76 20.10 -3.33
N LYS A 7 5.08 20.25 -3.15
CA LYS A 7 5.86 19.59 -2.09
C LYS A 7 6.09 20.51 -0.87
N SER A 8 5.46 21.68 -0.87
CA SER A 8 5.42 22.66 0.22
C SER A 8 3.97 22.99 0.58
N TRP A 9 3.75 23.47 1.79
CA TRP A 9 2.41 23.88 2.26
C TRP A 9 2.44 25.13 3.13
N SER A 10 2.86 26.26 2.54
CA SER A 10 2.72 27.58 3.18
C SER A 10 1.26 28.06 3.18
N GLU A 11 0.92 29.10 3.96
CA GLU A 11 -0.43 29.70 3.89
C GLU A 11 -0.79 30.18 2.47
N LYS A 12 0.20 30.66 1.69
CA LYS A 12 0.00 30.99 0.28
C LYS A 12 -0.32 29.77 -0.58
N ASP A 13 0.35 28.63 -0.34
CA ASP A 13 0.09 27.38 -1.05
C ASP A 13 -1.32 26.87 -0.77
N LYS A 14 -1.70 26.89 0.52
CA LYS A 14 -3.03 26.52 1.00
C LYS A 14 -4.11 27.40 0.37
N GLU A 15 -3.95 28.72 0.41
CA GLU A 15 -4.90 29.66 -0.17
C GLU A 15 -5.06 29.44 -1.68
N GLU A 16 -3.95 29.33 -2.42
CA GLU A 16 -3.98 29.06 -3.85
C GLU A 16 -4.69 27.74 -4.15
N PHE A 17 -4.34 26.68 -3.42
CA PHE A 17 -4.91 25.36 -3.61
C PHE A 17 -6.43 25.37 -3.42
N PHE A 18 -6.92 25.90 -2.29
CA PHE A 18 -8.36 25.91 -2.01
C PHE A 18 -9.14 26.86 -2.91
N ASN A 19 -8.55 27.98 -3.33
CA ASN A 19 -9.17 28.87 -4.31
C ASN A 19 -9.37 28.18 -5.68
N ARG A 20 -8.39 27.39 -6.12
CA ARG A 20 -8.51 26.60 -7.35
C ARG A 20 -9.43 25.40 -7.19
N LEU A 21 -9.37 24.70 -6.06
CA LEU A 21 -10.24 23.58 -5.74
C LEU A 21 -11.72 23.98 -5.77
N LYS A 22 -12.07 25.16 -5.22
CA LYS A 22 -13.43 25.70 -5.25
C LYS A 22 -13.95 25.94 -6.67
N ARG A 23 -13.06 26.28 -7.62
CA ARG A 23 -13.41 26.52 -9.04
C ARG A 23 -13.40 25.24 -9.88
N ALA A 24 -12.76 24.17 -9.39
CA ALA A 24 -12.75 22.88 -10.06
C ALA A 24 -14.13 22.19 -10.05
N ARG A 25 -14.35 21.34 -11.06
CA ARG A 25 -15.52 20.47 -11.16
C ARG A 25 -15.60 19.55 -9.95
N LYS A 26 -16.80 19.37 -9.39
CA LYS A 26 -17.02 18.66 -8.11
C LYS A 26 -16.35 17.28 -8.08
N TYR A 27 -16.54 16.49 -9.13
CA TYR A 27 -16.01 15.13 -9.25
C TYR A 27 -14.47 15.05 -9.33
N ASN A 28 -13.77 16.14 -9.69
CA ASN A 28 -12.31 16.15 -9.70
C ASN A 28 -11.70 16.53 -8.34
N ARG A 29 -12.50 17.12 -7.42
CA ARG A 29 -11.98 17.70 -6.18
C ARG A 29 -11.40 16.65 -5.25
N ALA A 30 -12.04 15.49 -5.15
CA ALA A 30 -11.54 14.37 -4.37
C ALA A 30 -10.14 13.93 -4.85
N GLN A 31 -9.98 13.81 -6.17
CA GLN A 31 -8.71 13.45 -6.78
C GLN A 31 -7.62 14.50 -6.51
N TYR A 32 -7.93 15.80 -6.60
CA TYR A 32 -6.95 16.85 -6.33
C TYR A 32 -6.50 16.89 -4.86
N LEU A 33 -7.43 16.71 -3.90
CA LEU A 33 -7.08 16.56 -2.48
C LEU A 33 -6.12 15.39 -2.26
N LYS A 34 -6.43 14.25 -2.86
CA LYS A 34 -5.63 13.04 -2.74
C LYS A 34 -4.23 13.20 -3.34
N ILE A 35 -4.13 13.70 -4.58
CA ILE A 35 -2.84 13.89 -5.25
C ILE A 35 -1.96 14.85 -4.43
N GLN A 36 -2.54 15.95 -3.96
CA GLN A 36 -1.80 16.91 -3.16
C GLN A 36 -1.33 16.31 -1.83
N ALA A 37 -2.15 15.49 -1.16
CA ALA A 37 -1.75 14.78 0.04
C ALA A 37 -0.58 13.81 -0.22
N ILE A 38 -0.63 13.03 -1.30
CA ILE A 38 0.44 12.09 -1.67
C ILE A 38 1.77 12.83 -1.87
N GLU A 39 1.76 13.97 -2.55
CA GLU A 39 2.98 14.76 -2.81
C GLU A 39 3.59 15.32 -1.51
N LEU A 40 2.76 15.60 -0.50
CA LEU A 40 3.23 15.97 0.84
C LEU A 40 3.78 14.76 1.61
N ILE A 41 3.13 13.59 1.51
CA ILE A 41 3.59 12.34 2.12
C ILE A 41 4.99 11.95 1.64
N GLU A 42 5.26 12.10 0.34
CA GLU A 42 6.55 11.80 -0.28
C GLU A 42 7.72 12.60 0.30
N THR A 43 7.46 13.77 0.88
CA THR A 43 8.51 14.62 1.47
C THR A 43 9.08 14.05 2.77
N ASN A 44 8.38 13.13 3.43
CA ASN A 44 8.67 12.62 4.78
C ASN A 44 8.83 13.72 5.85
N ASN A 45 8.30 14.92 5.61
CA ASN A 45 8.31 15.99 6.60
C ASN A 45 7.10 15.83 7.54
N LEU A 46 7.34 15.57 8.82
CA LEU A 46 6.28 15.32 9.82
C LEU A 46 5.19 16.40 9.82
N LYS A 47 5.55 17.69 9.72
CA LYS A 47 4.55 18.77 9.66
C LYS A 47 3.68 18.70 8.42
N LEU A 48 4.23 18.22 7.30
CA LEU A 48 3.48 18.04 6.05
C LEU A 48 2.63 16.77 6.07
N LEU A 49 2.96 15.78 6.90
CA LEU A 49 2.13 14.59 7.10
C LEU A 49 0.80 14.94 7.78
N ASP A 50 0.81 15.77 8.83
CA ASP A 50 -0.42 16.21 9.52
C ASP A 50 -1.35 16.98 8.58
N ILE A 51 -0.77 17.71 7.64
CA ILE A 51 -1.48 18.44 6.59
C ILE A 51 -2.06 17.45 5.57
N ALA A 52 -1.26 16.50 5.11
CA ALA A 52 -1.72 15.46 4.19
C ALA A 52 -2.89 14.66 4.79
N GLU A 53 -2.79 14.30 6.07
CA GLU A 53 -3.86 13.65 6.84
C GLU A 53 -5.14 14.50 6.81
N SER A 54 -5.02 15.80 7.09
CA SER A 54 -6.15 16.73 7.07
C SER A 54 -6.81 16.83 5.68
N LEU A 55 -6.03 16.81 4.60
CA LEU A 55 -6.55 16.81 3.23
C LEU A 55 -7.29 15.51 2.88
N LEU A 56 -6.76 14.36 3.31
CA LEU A 56 -7.39 13.05 3.08
C LEU A 56 -8.67 12.90 3.91
N ASN A 57 -8.66 13.33 5.17
CA ASN A 57 -9.87 13.34 6.00
C ASN A 57 -10.94 14.26 5.42
N LYS A 58 -10.56 15.44 4.91
CA LYS A 58 -11.48 16.32 4.17
C LYS A 58 -12.05 15.62 2.94
N MET A 59 -11.22 14.89 2.18
CA MET A 59 -11.66 14.11 1.02
C MET A 59 -12.72 13.07 1.41
N LEU A 60 -12.44 12.27 2.43
CA LEU A 60 -13.33 11.20 2.90
C LEU A 60 -14.65 11.73 3.45
N ASN A 61 -14.64 12.89 4.10
CA ASN A 61 -15.85 13.48 4.71
C ASN A 61 -16.72 14.23 3.69
N GLU A 62 -16.12 15.03 2.81
CA GLU A 62 -16.87 15.93 1.90
C GLU A 62 -17.15 15.33 0.52
N TYR A 63 -16.42 14.28 0.13
CA TYR A 63 -16.50 13.67 -1.20
C TYR A 63 -16.65 12.15 -1.11
N SER A 64 -17.40 11.66 -0.12
CA SER A 64 -17.62 10.23 0.11
C SER A 64 -18.36 9.52 -1.04
N GLU A 65 -18.99 10.26 -1.94
CA GLU A 65 -19.59 9.76 -3.18
C GLU A 65 -18.54 9.34 -4.21
N GLU A 66 -17.31 9.87 -4.14
CA GLU A 66 -16.22 9.61 -5.09
C GLU A 66 -15.50 8.30 -4.74
N LYS A 67 -16.22 7.18 -4.88
CA LYS A 67 -15.77 5.83 -4.49
C LYS A 67 -14.43 5.43 -5.10
N SER A 68 -14.11 5.94 -6.29
CA SER A 68 -12.84 5.67 -7.00
C SER A 68 -11.59 6.13 -6.23
N GLN A 69 -11.73 7.04 -5.27
CA GLN A 69 -10.62 7.62 -4.53
C GLN A 69 -10.47 7.07 -3.11
N ILE A 70 -11.50 6.43 -2.55
CA ILE A 70 -11.58 6.11 -1.11
C ILE A 70 -10.50 5.12 -0.68
N SER A 71 -10.37 3.97 -1.37
CA SER A 71 -9.33 2.98 -1.04
C SER A 71 -7.94 3.62 -1.04
N SER A 72 -7.61 4.36 -2.09
CA SER A 72 -6.32 5.04 -2.20
C SER A 72 -6.08 6.09 -1.10
N ALA A 73 -7.12 6.79 -0.63
CA ALA A 73 -7.02 7.72 0.50
C ALA A 73 -6.80 6.99 1.84
N LEU A 74 -7.49 5.86 2.07
CA LEU A 74 -7.30 5.03 3.25
C LEU A 74 -5.90 4.41 3.29
N ASN A 75 -5.41 3.89 2.17
CA ASN A 75 -4.02 3.45 2.02
C ASN A 75 -3.03 4.57 2.40
N SER A 76 -3.26 5.78 1.88
CA SER A 76 -2.37 6.93 2.14
C SER A 76 -2.40 7.36 3.62
N LEU A 77 -3.53 7.21 4.31
CA LEU A 77 -3.59 7.39 5.77
C LEU A 77 -2.78 6.32 6.50
N GLY A 78 -2.84 5.06 6.05
CA GLY A 78 -1.97 3.99 6.54
C GLY A 78 -0.48 4.35 6.39
N ASP A 79 -0.09 4.90 5.24
CA ASP A 79 1.28 5.36 4.98
C ASP A 79 1.71 6.49 5.92
N ILE A 80 0.81 7.46 6.19
CA ILE A 80 1.05 8.56 7.13
C ILE A 80 1.33 8.03 8.52
N TYR A 81 0.44 7.21 9.07
CA TYR A 81 0.60 6.69 10.43
C TYR A 81 1.81 5.76 10.54
N LEU A 82 2.13 5.00 9.49
CA LEU A 82 3.35 4.21 9.45
C LEU A 82 4.60 5.09 9.53
N LYS A 83 4.63 6.21 8.80
CA LYS A 83 5.75 7.19 8.85
C LYS A 83 5.84 7.91 10.20
N GLN A 84 4.72 8.11 10.87
CA GLN A 84 4.65 8.64 12.24
C GLN A 84 4.96 7.58 13.32
N ASN A 85 5.27 6.34 12.92
CA ASN A 85 5.52 5.20 13.80
C ASN A 85 4.31 4.80 14.67
N GLU A 86 3.09 5.17 14.22
CA GLU A 86 1.81 4.78 14.83
C GLU A 86 1.30 3.48 14.19
N ILE A 87 1.96 2.36 14.52
CA ILE A 87 1.79 1.07 13.84
C ILE A 87 0.35 0.55 13.87
N GLU A 88 -0.34 0.61 15.01
CA GLU A 88 -1.71 0.09 15.10
C GLU A 88 -2.70 0.89 14.25
N LYS A 89 -2.55 2.22 14.18
CA LYS A 89 -3.36 3.05 13.27
C LYS A 89 -3.05 2.74 11.81
N ALA A 90 -1.78 2.55 11.46
CA ALA A 90 -1.41 2.17 10.10
C ALA A 90 -2.12 0.87 9.68
N ILE A 91 -2.08 -0.16 10.54
CA ILE A 91 -2.77 -1.44 10.33
C ILE A 91 -4.28 -1.22 10.18
N GLU A 92 -4.90 -0.41 11.04
CA GLU A 92 -6.33 -0.09 10.97
C GLU A 92 -6.72 0.53 9.61
N PHE A 93 -5.95 1.51 9.14
CA PHE A 93 -6.26 2.20 7.88
C PHE A 93 -6.01 1.35 6.64
N TYR A 94 -4.95 0.53 6.62
CA TYR A 94 -4.79 -0.46 5.55
C TYR A 94 -5.93 -1.47 5.55
N ARG A 95 -6.38 -1.93 6.73
CA ARG A 95 -7.54 -2.83 6.83
C ARG A 95 -8.82 -2.19 6.28
N LYS A 96 -9.09 -0.94 6.63
CA LYS A 96 -10.24 -0.18 6.07
C LYS A 96 -10.15 -0.09 4.54
N SER A 97 -8.95 0.10 3.99
CA SER A 97 -8.73 0.12 2.54
C SER A 97 -9.08 -1.22 1.90
N ILE A 98 -8.58 -2.32 2.47
CA ILE A 98 -8.85 -3.70 2.01
C ILE A 98 -10.35 -4.03 2.09
N ASP A 99 -11.00 -3.66 3.19
CA ASP A 99 -12.43 -3.89 3.38
C ASP A 99 -13.28 -3.05 2.40
N PHE A 100 -12.82 -1.86 2.02
CA PHE A 100 -13.44 -1.08 0.95
C PHE A 100 -13.30 -1.77 -0.42
N GLU A 101 -12.10 -2.28 -0.75
CA GLU A 101 -11.83 -2.98 -2.02
C GLU A 101 -12.74 -4.19 -2.24
N LYS A 102 -13.10 -4.91 -1.17
CA LYS A 102 -14.04 -6.05 -1.27
C LYS A 102 -15.41 -5.64 -1.81
N ASN A 103 -15.86 -4.42 -1.48
CA ASN A 103 -17.13 -3.88 -1.96
C ASN A 103 -16.98 -3.18 -3.33
N PHE A 104 -15.75 -2.81 -3.70
CA PHE A 104 -15.43 -2.08 -4.92
C PHE A 104 -14.19 -2.70 -5.60
N PRO A 105 -14.31 -3.89 -6.21
CA PRO A 105 -13.16 -4.70 -6.65
C PRO A 105 -12.28 -4.05 -7.74
N ASN A 106 -12.78 -2.97 -8.37
CA ASN A 106 -12.05 -2.21 -9.39
C ASN A 106 -11.09 -1.14 -8.81
N VAL A 107 -11.04 -0.95 -7.49
CA VAL A 107 -10.17 0.08 -6.85
C VAL A 107 -9.08 -0.54 -5.97
N LYS A 108 -8.27 -1.43 -6.54
CA LYS A 108 -7.17 -2.11 -5.83
C LYS A 108 -6.04 -1.13 -5.48
N THR A 109 -5.49 -1.28 -4.28
CA THR A 109 -4.31 -0.56 -3.75
C THR A 109 -3.25 -1.54 -3.28
N GLN A 110 -2.12 -1.02 -2.79
CA GLN A 110 -1.09 -1.87 -2.19
C GLN A 110 -1.42 -2.32 -0.76
N SER A 111 -2.42 -1.71 -0.10
CA SER A 111 -2.76 -1.93 1.33
C SER A 111 -2.69 -3.38 1.80
N TYR A 112 -3.09 -4.36 0.98
CA TYR A 112 -2.99 -5.78 1.32
C TYR A 112 -1.55 -6.22 1.65
N LEU A 113 -0.57 -5.70 0.91
CA LEU A 113 0.85 -5.96 1.07
C LEU A 113 1.43 -5.22 2.28
N GLU A 114 1.17 -3.90 2.43
CA GLU A 114 1.67 -3.16 3.60
C GLU A 114 1.07 -3.69 4.90
N TYR A 115 -0.22 -3.98 4.92
CA TYR A 115 -0.88 -4.65 6.04
C TYR A 115 -0.18 -5.97 6.38
N SER A 116 0.00 -6.84 5.38
CA SER A 116 0.62 -8.16 5.58
C SER A 116 2.06 -8.04 6.10
N GLU A 117 2.86 -7.14 5.55
CA GLU A 117 4.22 -6.89 6.05
C GLU A 117 4.23 -6.46 7.53
N LEU A 118 3.28 -5.60 7.94
CA LEU A 118 3.15 -5.16 9.33
C LEU A 118 2.71 -6.29 10.26
N ILE A 119 1.76 -7.12 9.85
CA ILE A 119 1.33 -8.30 10.63
C ILE A 119 2.51 -9.25 10.88
N ILE A 120 3.31 -9.54 9.84
CA ILE A 120 4.49 -10.41 9.99
C ILE A 120 5.56 -9.78 10.88
N LYS A 121 5.91 -8.50 10.66
CA LYS A 121 6.95 -7.80 11.45
C LYS A 121 6.60 -7.71 12.93
N ASN A 122 5.32 -7.56 13.25
CA ASN A 122 4.84 -7.45 14.64
C ASN A 122 4.37 -8.79 15.22
N ASN A 123 4.53 -9.89 14.48
CA ASN A 123 4.15 -11.24 14.90
C ASN A 123 2.71 -11.34 15.44
N LYS A 124 1.77 -10.67 14.77
CA LYS A 124 0.32 -10.69 15.07
C LYS A 124 -0.32 -11.95 14.52
N LEU A 125 -0.11 -13.08 15.21
CA LEU A 125 -0.49 -14.42 14.75
C LEU A 125 -2.01 -14.56 14.50
N GLU A 126 -2.81 -13.81 15.25
CA GLU A 126 -4.27 -13.77 15.15
C GLU A 126 -4.78 -13.26 13.79
N GLU A 127 -3.97 -12.51 13.04
CA GLU A 127 -4.34 -11.98 11.71
C GLU A 127 -3.82 -12.85 10.55
N PHE A 128 -3.16 -13.97 10.83
CA PHE A 128 -2.49 -14.77 9.80
C PHE A 128 -3.46 -15.39 8.79
N ASP A 129 -4.64 -15.83 9.23
CA ASP A 129 -5.68 -16.34 8.33
C ASP A 129 -6.23 -15.24 7.41
N PHE A 130 -6.34 -14.01 7.93
CA PHE A 130 -6.74 -12.87 7.13
C PHE A 130 -5.66 -12.51 6.10
N VAL A 131 -4.39 -12.47 6.50
CA VAL A 131 -3.24 -12.26 5.60
C VAL A 131 -3.20 -13.31 4.49
N GLU A 132 -3.38 -14.58 4.83
CA GLU A 132 -3.45 -15.67 3.85
C GLU A 132 -4.57 -15.40 2.83
N THR A 133 -5.77 -15.11 3.31
CA THR A 133 -6.95 -14.88 2.46
C THR A 133 -6.71 -13.74 1.47
N ILE A 134 -6.31 -12.55 1.95
CA ILE A 134 -6.20 -11.36 1.09
C ILE A 134 -5.07 -11.47 0.07
N ILE A 135 -3.99 -12.19 0.40
CA ILE A 135 -2.90 -12.44 -0.56
C ILE A 135 -3.36 -13.45 -1.60
N LEU A 136 -3.96 -14.59 -1.20
CA LEU A 136 -4.37 -15.64 -2.14
C LEU A 136 -5.42 -15.15 -3.14
N GLU A 137 -6.36 -14.30 -2.73
CA GLU A 137 -7.34 -13.66 -3.61
C GLU A 137 -6.71 -12.87 -4.77
N ARG A 138 -5.47 -12.38 -4.59
CA ARG A 138 -4.75 -11.56 -5.58
C ARG A 138 -3.59 -12.31 -6.22
N PHE A 139 -3.18 -13.43 -5.64
CA PHE A 139 -1.85 -14.00 -5.89
C PHE A 139 -1.64 -14.33 -7.36
N ASP A 140 -2.64 -14.90 -8.02
CA ASP A 140 -2.55 -15.31 -9.42
C ASP A 140 -2.60 -14.12 -10.40
N ASP A 141 -3.16 -12.98 -9.97
CA ASP A 141 -3.18 -11.73 -10.75
C ASP A 141 -1.86 -10.95 -10.67
N ILE A 142 -0.93 -11.33 -9.78
CA ILE A 142 0.33 -10.60 -9.58
C ILE A 142 1.27 -10.84 -10.77
N ILE A 143 1.50 -9.78 -11.54
CA ILE A 143 2.38 -9.79 -12.71
C ILE A 143 3.84 -9.54 -12.32
N PHE A 144 4.08 -8.62 -11.38
CA PHE A 144 5.43 -8.14 -11.09
C PHE A 144 6.23 -9.11 -10.21
N PRO A 145 7.46 -9.51 -10.60
CA PRO A 145 8.29 -10.39 -9.80
C PRO A 145 8.54 -9.91 -8.37
N ILE A 146 8.75 -8.61 -8.14
CA ILE A 146 8.95 -8.04 -6.80
C ILE A 146 7.77 -8.27 -5.87
N GLU A 147 6.56 -8.10 -6.38
CA GLU A 147 5.33 -8.28 -5.63
C GLU A 147 5.05 -9.77 -5.38
N LYS A 148 5.33 -10.62 -6.38
CA LYS A 148 5.24 -12.08 -6.24
C LYS A 148 6.25 -12.62 -5.23
N TYR A 149 7.49 -12.10 -5.24
CA TYR A 149 8.52 -12.44 -4.26
C TYR A 149 8.09 -12.09 -2.84
N LYS A 150 7.59 -10.86 -2.62
CA LYS A 150 7.15 -10.42 -1.30
C LYS A 150 5.97 -11.25 -0.77
N THR A 151 4.92 -11.39 -1.58
CA THR A 151 3.70 -12.11 -1.18
C THR A 151 3.96 -13.59 -0.95
N ALA A 152 4.76 -14.25 -1.80
CA ALA A 152 5.16 -15.64 -1.59
C ALA A 152 6.04 -15.80 -0.35
N SER A 153 6.96 -14.86 -0.07
CA SER A 153 7.74 -14.89 1.17
C SER A 153 6.85 -14.79 2.40
N ILE A 154 5.85 -13.90 2.38
CA ILE A 154 4.87 -13.75 3.47
C ILE A 154 4.05 -15.04 3.66
N LEU A 155 3.50 -15.61 2.57
CA LEU A 155 2.76 -16.87 2.66
C LEU A 155 3.61 -18.01 3.21
N SER A 156 4.88 -18.11 2.78
CA SER A 156 5.81 -19.10 3.33
C SER A 156 5.92 -18.97 4.85
N ILE A 157 6.12 -17.74 5.36
CA ILE A 157 6.20 -17.46 6.80
C ILE A 157 4.90 -17.81 7.53
N VAL A 158 3.74 -17.44 6.95
CA VAL A 158 2.42 -17.76 7.52
C VAL A 158 2.22 -19.27 7.64
N TYR A 159 2.47 -20.02 6.55
CA TYR A 159 2.30 -21.47 6.55
C TYR A 159 3.27 -22.19 7.48
N GLU A 160 4.51 -21.71 7.58
CA GLU A 160 5.48 -22.25 8.55
C GLU A 160 4.94 -22.13 9.97
N LYS A 161 4.41 -20.95 10.33
CA LYS A 161 3.84 -20.68 11.65
C LYS A 161 2.56 -21.47 11.93
N LYS A 162 1.82 -21.84 10.89
CA LYS A 162 0.67 -22.76 10.96
C LYS A 162 1.07 -24.24 10.99
N GLY A 163 2.36 -24.57 10.90
CA GLY A 163 2.87 -25.95 10.86
C GLY A 163 2.67 -26.67 9.51
N LEU A 164 2.29 -25.94 8.47
CA LEU A 164 1.98 -26.45 7.13
C LEU A 164 3.25 -26.44 6.25
N LYS A 165 4.18 -27.35 6.54
CA LYS A 165 5.54 -27.40 5.95
C LYS A 165 5.57 -27.49 4.42
N GLU A 166 4.65 -28.24 3.82
CA GLU A 166 4.58 -28.40 2.37
C GLU A 166 4.22 -27.07 1.70
N SER A 167 3.16 -26.40 2.16
CA SER A 167 2.77 -25.07 1.69
C SER A 167 3.86 -24.04 1.95
N SER A 168 4.47 -24.05 3.14
CA SER A 168 5.61 -23.19 3.49
C SER A 168 6.74 -23.31 2.47
N THR A 169 7.11 -24.55 2.11
CA THR A 169 8.18 -24.83 1.15
C THR A 169 7.79 -24.42 -0.27
N LYS A 170 6.57 -24.75 -0.72
CA LYS A 170 6.04 -24.31 -2.01
C LYS A 170 6.17 -22.79 -2.20
N TYR A 171 5.72 -22.00 -1.22
CA TYR A 171 5.77 -20.55 -1.34
C TYR A 171 7.19 -19.98 -1.17
N ALA A 172 8.07 -20.63 -0.40
CA ALA A 172 9.48 -20.26 -0.34
C ALA A 172 10.16 -20.42 -1.72
N GLU A 173 9.86 -21.51 -2.44
CA GLU A 173 10.40 -21.76 -3.78
C GLU A 173 9.88 -20.72 -4.79
N ILE A 174 8.58 -20.40 -4.75
CA ILE A 174 8.01 -19.34 -5.60
C ILE A 174 8.67 -17.99 -5.30
N ALA A 175 8.92 -17.68 -4.03
CA ALA A 175 9.61 -16.46 -3.64
C ALA A 175 11.04 -16.43 -4.24
N GLU A 176 11.80 -17.51 -4.08
CA GLU A 176 13.18 -17.61 -4.57
C GLU A 176 13.24 -17.51 -6.11
N GLN A 177 12.32 -18.17 -6.81
CA GLN A 177 12.24 -18.06 -8.28
C GLN A 177 11.99 -16.62 -8.73
N ASN A 178 11.07 -15.90 -8.09
CA ASN A 178 10.76 -14.52 -8.46
C ASN A 178 11.84 -13.52 -8.00
N ALA A 179 12.57 -13.82 -6.92
CA ALA A 179 13.73 -13.05 -6.46
C ALA A 179 14.88 -13.05 -7.49
N ASN A 180 15.00 -14.10 -8.29
CA ASN A 180 16.07 -14.28 -9.28
C ASN A 180 15.60 -14.05 -10.74
N LYS A 181 14.37 -13.57 -10.97
CA LYS A 181 13.90 -13.27 -12.33
C LYS A 181 14.67 -12.10 -12.93
N GLU A 182 15.16 -12.30 -14.14
CA GLU A 182 15.82 -11.25 -14.95
C GLU A 182 14.84 -10.48 -15.84
N THR A 183 13.62 -11.00 -16.01
CA THR A 183 12.54 -10.34 -16.76
C THR A 183 11.18 -10.44 -16.07
N SER A 184 10.33 -9.45 -16.30
CA SER A 184 8.96 -9.33 -15.79
C SER A 184 7.93 -10.12 -16.61
N GLY A 185 8.32 -10.63 -17.78
CA GLY A 185 7.41 -11.22 -18.76
C GLY A 185 6.65 -10.21 -19.63
N LEU A 186 6.76 -8.90 -19.36
CA LEU A 186 6.14 -7.86 -20.18
C LEU A 186 6.95 -7.60 -21.44
N ARG A 187 6.34 -7.80 -22.63
CA ARG A 187 7.01 -7.67 -23.94
C ARG A 187 7.82 -6.39 -24.11
N TYR A 188 7.24 -5.23 -23.75
CA TYR A 188 7.84 -3.90 -23.96
C TYR A 188 8.46 -3.29 -22.69
N HIS A 189 8.28 -3.92 -21.53
CA HIS A 189 8.75 -3.42 -20.23
C HIS A 189 9.38 -4.55 -19.42
N GLN A 190 10.33 -5.25 -20.03
CA GLN A 190 10.90 -6.49 -19.52
C GLN A 190 11.58 -6.34 -18.17
N HIS A 191 12.04 -5.14 -17.79
CA HIS A 191 12.72 -4.91 -16.51
C HIS A 191 11.84 -4.23 -15.44
N LEU A 192 10.54 -4.05 -15.71
CA LEU A 192 9.63 -3.42 -14.76
C LEU A 192 9.25 -4.39 -13.63
N GLY A 193 9.36 -3.93 -12.37
CA GLY A 193 8.96 -4.73 -11.22
C GLY A 193 9.89 -5.90 -10.89
N LEU A 194 11.16 -5.85 -11.32
CA LEU A 194 12.18 -6.81 -10.91
C LEU A 194 12.65 -6.59 -9.47
N VAL A 195 13.21 -7.65 -8.87
CA VAL A 195 13.82 -7.60 -7.55
C VAL A 195 15.25 -7.11 -7.67
N ASN A 196 15.43 -5.78 -7.66
CA ASN A 196 16.78 -5.19 -7.75
C ASN A 196 17.60 -5.38 -6.47
N LYS A 197 16.92 -5.50 -5.32
CA LYS A 197 17.54 -5.73 -4.02
C LYS A 197 16.64 -6.61 -3.18
N ARG A 198 17.21 -7.67 -2.60
CA ARG A 198 16.49 -8.56 -1.69
C ARG A 198 16.12 -7.87 -0.38
N ILE A 199 15.04 -8.33 0.22
CA ILE A 199 14.49 -7.75 1.45
C ILE A 199 14.99 -8.57 2.63
N ASN A 200 16.06 -8.10 3.26
CA ASN A 200 16.80 -8.85 4.29
C ASN A 200 15.94 -9.42 5.43
N TRP A 201 14.86 -8.74 5.83
CA TRP A 201 14.00 -9.26 6.91
C TRP A 201 13.11 -10.42 6.43
N LEU A 202 12.62 -10.40 5.19
CA LEU A 202 11.88 -11.51 4.59
C LEU A 202 12.80 -12.72 4.40
N ASP A 203 13.95 -12.53 3.75
CA ASP A 203 14.90 -13.61 3.49
C ASP A 203 15.36 -14.30 4.79
N ARG A 204 15.61 -13.52 5.85
CA ARG A 204 15.98 -14.08 7.15
C ARG A 204 14.86 -14.93 7.76
N LEU A 205 13.60 -14.54 7.60
CA LEU A 205 12.48 -15.30 8.16
C LEU A 205 12.17 -16.54 7.33
N VAL A 206 12.26 -16.47 6.00
CA VAL A 206 12.05 -17.60 5.09
C VAL A 206 13.15 -18.66 5.23
N LYS A 207 14.41 -18.25 5.45
CA LYS A 207 15.57 -19.16 5.56
C LYS A 207 15.75 -19.79 6.95
N ARG A 208 14.98 -19.37 7.96
CA ARG A 208 14.94 -20.05 9.27
C ARG A 208 14.13 -21.34 9.11
N LYS A 209 14.72 -22.32 8.43
CA LYS A 209 14.27 -23.72 8.38
C LYS A 209 15.16 -24.56 9.27
#